data_AF-A0A3C1Q5X4-F1
#
_entry.id   AF-A0A3C1Q5X4-F1
#
_cell.length_a   1.000
_cell.length_b   1.000
_cell.length_c   1.000
_cell.angle_alpha   90.00
_cell.angle_beta   90.00
_cell.angle_gamma   90.00
#
_symmetry.space_group_name_H-M   'P 1'
#
loop_
_entity.id
_entity.type
_entity.pdbx_description
1 polymer ?
#
loop_
_entity_poly.entity_id
_entity_poly.type
_entity_poly.pdbx_seq_one_letter_code
_entity_poly.pdbx_strand_id
1 'polypeptide(L)'
;MKKLLVCFAVLALLLVPAMAMAYNEGQDLPPGAVEVEHWEWDGSGWVRKAEGDLTALARCWRSNPAGNNCNKKVWTIDFVHHASMAQWCEWSIGGTRWDWRILKPGTYAAECIEFTVKSNNDVVIGFAGFADLEYTETGGVNRFIETYYSYGETIEAADINGWTRASDLNEAPRTVSDSADLHAGVSTKLFNKIIVENCNSSCEYENQGQITITLQNIKRWVDPVTGTWFPPPSVQ
;
A
#
# COMPACT_ATOMS: atom_id res chain seq x y z
N MET A 1 7.02 -0.06 -33.72
CA MET A 1 8.07 0.62 -32.92
C MET A 1 7.54 1.96 -32.46
N LYS A 2 7.71 2.30 -31.18
CA LYS A 2 7.13 3.43 -30.41
C LYS A 2 5.69 3.19 -29.88
N LYS A 3 5.57 2.49 -28.75
CA LYS A 3 4.48 2.64 -27.73
C LYS A 3 4.58 1.69 -26.51
N LEU A 4 5.62 0.86 -26.41
CA LEU A 4 5.79 -0.11 -25.30
C LEU A 4 6.93 0.21 -24.32
N LEU A 5 7.51 1.40 -24.38
CA LEU A 5 8.71 1.76 -23.61
C LEU A 5 8.44 2.50 -22.28
N VAL A 6 7.17 2.68 -21.88
CA VAL A 6 6.82 3.53 -20.73
C VAL A 6 6.59 2.74 -19.43
N CYS A 7 6.37 1.42 -19.47
CA CYS A 7 6.14 0.63 -18.23
C CYS A 7 7.43 0.11 -17.57
N PHE A 8 8.57 0.09 -18.28
CA PHE A 8 9.78 -0.62 -17.82
C PHE A 8 10.72 0.17 -16.90
N ALA A 9 10.47 1.45 -16.66
CA ALA A 9 11.32 2.31 -15.84
C ALA A 9 10.65 2.79 -14.54
N VAL A 10 9.36 2.50 -14.35
CA VAL A 10 8.55 3.20 -13.36
C VAL A 10 8.85 2.72 -11.93
N LEU A 11 9.05 1.43 -11.67
CA LEU A 11 9.36 0.99 -10.29
C LEU A 11 10.76 1.41 -9.80
N ALA A 12 11.78 1.43 -10.67
CA ALA A 12 13.14 1.84 -10.29
C ALA A 12 13.27 3.36 -10.09
N LEU A 13 12.37 4.16 -10.68
CA LEU A 13 12.27 5.61 -10.49
C LEU A 13 11.29 6.03 -9.38
N LEU A 14 10.47 5.11 -8.85
CA LEU A 14 9.54 5.39 -7.75
C LEU A 14 10.16 5.24 -6.36
N LEU A 15 11.34 4.61 -6.25
CA LEU A 15 12.12 4.55 -5.02
C LEU A 15 12.93 5.84 -4.84
N VAL A 16 12.23 6.96 -4.69
CA VAL A 16 12.84 8.25 -4.36
C VAL A 16 13.21 8.22 -2.86
N PRO A 17 14.39 8.70 -2.43
CA PRO A 17 14.63 8.96 -1.01
C PRO A 17 13.48 9.83 -0.49
N ALA A 18 12.82 9.36 0.56
CA ALA A 18 11.58 9.93 1.09
C ALA A 18 11.68 11.46 1.24
N MET A 19 11.21 12.20 0.23
CA MET A 19 10.77 13.56 0.48
C MET A 19 9.46 13.38 1.24
N ALA A 20 9.50 13.62 2.54
CA ALA A 20 8.31 13.71 3.35
C ALA A 20 7.43 14.82 2.73
N MET A 21 6.46 14.42 1.90
CA MET A 21 5.35 15.28 1.54
C MET A 21 4.76 15.75 2.87
N ALA A 22 4.70 17.07 3.07
CA ALA A 22 4.24 17.64 4.33
C ALA A 22 2.87 17.03 4.68
N TYR A 23 2.83 16.27 5.77
CA TYR A 23 1.66 15.55 6.24
C TYR A 23 0.46 16.51 6.40
N ASN A 24 -0.61 16.24 5.66
CA ASN A 24 -1.88 16.96 5.76
C ASN A 24 -2.99 15.97 6.15
N GLU A 25 -3.27 15.90 7.44
CA GLU A 25 -4.31 15.06 8.04
C GLU A 25 -5.75 15.57 7.84
N GLY A 26 -5.91 16.66 7.08
CA GLY A 26 -7.18 17.36 6.92
C GLY A 26 -7.32 18.53 7.89
N GLN A 27 -8.48 19.18 7.81
CA GLN A 27 -8.85 20.32 8.64
C GLN A 27 -10.04 19.94 9.52
N ASP A 28 -10.12 20.54 10.70
CA ASP A 28 -11.33 20.44 11.51
C ASP A 28 -12.51 21.10 10.81
N LEU A 29 -13.70 20.57 11.08
CA LEU A 29 -14.93 21.22 10.69
C LEU A 29 -15.02 22.61 11.35
N PRO A 30 -15.60 23.63 10.69
CA PRO A 30 -15.80 24.93 11.31
C PRO A 30 -16.62 24.82 12.60
N PRO A 31 -16.40 25.71 13.58
CA PRO A 31 -17.18 25.72 14.82
C PRO A 31 -18.68 25.79 14.56
N GLY A 32 -19.45 24.93 15.24
CA GLY A 32 -20.91 24.86 15.07
C GLY A 32 -21.37 24.18 13.78
N ALA A 33 -20.50 23.43 13.10
CA ALA A 33 -20.90 22.55 12.01
C ALA A 33 -21.96 21.54 12.49
N VAL A 34 -22.99 21.37 11.67
CA VAL A 34 -24.11 20.45 11.93
C VAL A 34 -24.13 19.42 10.82
N GLU A 35 -24.04 18.15 11.19
CA GLU A 35 -24.18 17.05 10.24
C GLU A 35 -25.59 17.06 9.65
N VAL A 36 -25.68 16.73 8.37
CA VAL A 36 -26.96 16.64 7.65
C VAL A 36 -27.06 15.27 7.01
N GLU A 37 -28.29 14.84 6.79
CA GLU A 37 -28.56 13.71 5.89
C GLU A 37 -27.96 13.94 4.50
N HIS A 38 -27.57 12.85 3.87
CA HIS A 38 -27.09 12.85 2.49
C HIS A 38 -27.66 11.68 1.71
N TRP A 39 -27.36 11.62 0.43
CA TRP A 39 -27.81 10.55 -0.46
C TRP A 39 -26.64 9.96 -1.22
N GLU A 40 -26.62 8.64 -1.31
CA GLU A 40 -25.66 7.87 -2.10
C GLU A 40 -26.38 7.26 -3.29
N TRP A 41 -25.77 7.33 -4.48
CA TRP A 41 -26.31 6.68 -5.67
C TRP A 41 -25.87 5.22 -5.70
N ASP A 42 -26.82 4.29 -5.71
CA ASP A 42 -26.53 2.84 -5.72
C ASP A 42 -26.40 2.22 -7.13
N GLY A 43 -26.48 3.06 -8.16
CA GLY A 43 -26.55 2.63 -9.57
C GLY A 43 -27.96 2.70 -10.16
N SER A 44 -29.00 2.71 -9.32
CA SER A 44 -30.42 2.68 -9.71
C SER A 44 -31.26 3.80 -9.11
N GLY A 45 -30.87 4.31 -7.93
CA GLY A 45 -31.59 5.35 -7.21
C GLY A 45 -30.74 6.04 -6.15
N TRP A 46 -31.29 7.13 -5.61
CA TRP A 46 -30.72 7.84 -4.47
C TRP A 46 -31.17 7.17 -3.16
N VAL A 47 -30.20 6.64 -2.40
CA VAL A 47 -30.41 6.03 -1.10
C VAL A 47 -30.09 7.06 -0.02
N ARG A 48 -31.08 7.39 0.80
CA ARG A 48 -30.93 8.32 1.93
C ARG A 48 -30.06 7.70 3.02
N LYS A 49 -29.14 8.51 3.57
CA LYS A 49 -28.30 8.22 4.72
C LYS A 49 -28.56 9.26 5.80
N ALA A 50 -28.86 8.79 7.01
CA ALA A 50 -29.13 9.68 8.13
C ALA A 50 -27.82 10.28 8.66
N GLU A 51 -27.92 11.44 9.31
CA GLU A 51 -26.83 11.99 10.12
C GLU A 51 -26.32 10.94 11.14
N GLY A 52 -25.01 10.80 11.26
CA GLY A 52 -24.37 9.85 12.17
C GLY A 52 -24.35 8.40 11.68
N ASP A 53 -24.79 8.10 10.46
CA ASP A 53 -24.69 6.77 9.86
C ASP A 53 -23.21 6.42 9.57
N LEU A 54 -22.59 5.66 10.47
CA LEU A 54 -21.20 5.22 10.33
C LEU A 54 -21.00 4.10 9.29
N THR A 55 -22.08 3.62 8.67
CA THR A 55 -22.03 2.68 7.54
C THR A 55 -22.06 3.39 6.18
N ALA A 56 -22.29 4.70 6.17
CA ALA A 56 -22.29 5.50 4.95
C ALA A 56 -20.86 5.70 4.40
N LEU A 57 -20.75 5.80 3.07
CA LEU A 57 -19.49 6.06 2.37
C LEU A 57 -19.10 7.54 2.43
N ALA A 58 -20.08 8.42 2.62
CA ALA A 58 -19.87 9.85 2.81
C ALA A 58 -20.57 10.33 4.08
N ARG A 59 -20.18 11.53 4.54
CA ARG A 59 -20.89 12.30 5.57
C ARG A 59 -20.80 13.77 5.21
N CYS A 60 -21.82 14.56 5.52
CA CYS A 60 -21.92 15.95 5.08
C CYS A 60 -22.28 16.88 6.24
N TRP A 61 -21.67 18.07 6.25
CA TRP A 61 -21.93 19.09 7.27
C TRP A 61 -22.22 20.43 6.63
N ARG A 62 -23.17 21.16 7.21
CA ARG A 62 -23.34 22.60 6.96
C ARG A 62 -22.76 23.38 8.11
N SER A 63 -22.18 24.54 7.83
CA SER A 63 -21.56 25.41 8.84
C SER A 63 -21.66 26.87 8.42
N ASN A 64 -21.25 27.77 9.32
CA ASN A 64 -21.21 29.23 9.08
C ASN A 64 -22.55 29.81 8.58
N PRO A 65 -23.68 29.60 9.30
CA PRO A 65 -24.94 30.23 8.92
C PRO A 65 -24.81 31.75 8.93
N ALA A 66 -25.28 32.42 7.88
CA ALA A 66 -25.27 33.87 7.75
C ALA A 66 -26.69 34.39 7.52
N GLY A 67 -27.03 35.50 8.17
CA GLY A 67 -28.33 36.16 8.06
C GLY A 67 -28.27 37.61 8.50
N ASN A 68 -29.08 38.46 7.89
CA ASN A 68 -29.18 39.89 8.21
C ASN A 68 -30.54 40.44 7.70
N ASN A 69 -31.00 41.57 8.23
CA ASN A 69 -32.25 42.22 7.84
C ASN A 69 -32.12 43.75 7.78
N CYS A 70 -32.26 44.34 6.59
CA CYS A 70 -32.44 45.80 6.44
C CYS A 70 -32.99 46.14 5.04
N ASN A 71 -33.24 47.42 4.77
CA ASN A 71 -33.75 47.92 3.48
C ASN A 71 -32.68 48.03 2.37
N LYS A 72 -31.55 47.34 2.51
CA LYS A 72 -30.44 47.37 1.54
C LYS A 72 -30.85 46.67 0.24
N LYS A 73 -30.52 47.29 -0.90
CA LYS A 73 -30.89 46.82 -2.26
C LYS A 73 -30.12 45.58 -2.72
N VAL A 74 -28.85 45.43 -2.34
CA VAL A 74 -27.95 44.40 -2.89
C VAL A 74 -27.34 43.61 -1.74
N TRP A 75 -27.44 42.30 -1.75
CA TRP A 75 -26.79 41.43 -0.75
C TRP A 75 -25.69 40.61 -1.43
N THR A 76 -24.53 40.51 -0.78
CA THR A 76 -23.42 39.65 -1.22
C THR A 76 -23.17 38.65 -0.10
N ILE A 77 -23.08 37.38 -0.46
CA ILE A 77 -22.88 36.27 0.47
C ILE A 77 -21.74 35.43 -0.11
N ASP A 78 -20.70 35.22 0.68
CA ASP A 78 -19.61 34.33 0.32
C ASP A 78 -20.00 32.89 0.65
N PHE A 79 -19.83 32.00 -0.33
CA PHE A 79 -20.15 30.58 -0.18
C PHE A 79 -18.90 29.75 -0.39
N VAL A 80 -18.67 28.77 0.49
CA VAL A 80 -17.55 27.84 0.40
C VAL A 80 -18.10 26.43 0.22
N HIS A 81 -17.67 25.74 -0.83
CA HIS A 81 -17.89 24.31 -1.02
C HIS A 81 -16.55 23.59 -0.86
N HIS A 82 -16.48 22.67 0.11
CA HIS A 82 -15.25 21.99 0.50
C HIS A 82 -15.51 20.48 0.65
N ALA A 83 -14.51 19.67 0.26
CA ALA A 83 -14.50 18.23 0.48
C ALA A 83 -13.12 17.79 0.98
N SER A 84 -13.12 16.82 1.92
CA SER A 84 -11.93 16.08 2.32
C SER A 84 -12.14 14.62 1.95
N MET A 85 -11.17 14.00 1.28
CA MET A 85 -11.25 12.61 0.82
C MET A 85 -10.35 11.70 1.67
N ALA A 86 -10.82 10.49 1.94
CA ALA A 86 -10.05 9.46 2.65
C ALA A 86 -8.99 8.87 1.72
N GLN A 87 -7.91 8.37 2.30
CA GLN A 87 -6.99 7.52 1.58
C GLN A 87 -7.55 6.09 1.48
N TRP A 88 -7.16 5.39 0.42
CA TRP A 88 -7.45 3.97 0.24
C TRP A 88 -6.22 3.26 -0.32
N CYS A 89 -6.12 1.96 -0.04
CA CYS A 89 -5.11 1.07 -0.59
C CYS A 89 -5.77 -0.26 -0.94
N GLU A 90 -5.54 -0.72 -2.17
CA GLU A 90 -5.92 -2.03 -2.65
C GLU A 90 -4.63 -2.77 -3.02
N TRP A 91 -4.50 -4.02 -2.59
CA TRP A 91 -3.32 -4.82 -2.88
C TRP A 91 -3.69 -6.29 -3.07
N SER A 92 -2.85 -6.99 -3.83
CA SER A 92 -2.94 -8.44 -4.01
C SER A 92 -1.55 -9.04 -4.17
N ILE A 93 -1.41 -10.31 -3.77
CA ILE A 93 -0.18 -11.07 -3.92
C ILE A 93 -0.52 -12.47 -4.44
N GLY A 94 0.21 -12.93 -5.46
CA GLY A 94 -0.07 -14.21 -6.13
C GLY A 94 0.24 -15.45 -5.29
N GLY A 95 1.04 -15.31 -4.23
CA GLY A 95 1.37 -16.38 -3.31
C GLY A 95 2.15 -15.88 -2.10
N THR A 96 2.01 -16.57 -0.97
CA THR A 96 2.73 -16.24 0.29
C THR A 96 3.72 -17.32 0.70
N ARG A 97 3.89 -18.35 -0.13
CA ARG A 97 4.83 -19.47 0.07
C ARG A 97 5.53 -19.79 -1.25
N TRP A 98 6.81 -20.11 -1.16
CA TRP A 98 7.64 -20.51 -2.28
C TRP A 98 8.33 -21.83 -1.94
N ASP A 99 8.13 -22.86 -2.77
CA ASP A 99 8.75 -24.17 -2.56
C ASP A 99 9.75 -24.46 -3.69
N TRP A 100 10.98 -24.81 -3.30
CA TRP A 100 12.02 -25.26 -4.21
C TRP A 100 12.23 -26.77 -4.06
N ARG A 101 12.38 -27.49 -5.18
CA ARG A 101 12.86 -28.88 -5.21
C ARG A 101 14.16 -28.91 -6.01
N ILE A 102 15.27 -29.23 -5.35
CA ILE A 102 16.62 -28.90 -5.83
C ILE A 102 17.49 -30.16 -5.95
N LEU A 103 18.25 -30.26 -7.03
CA LEU A 103 19.38 -31.18 -7.16
C LEU A 103 20.68 -30.38 -7.06
N LYS A 104 21.42 -30.53 -5.94
CA LYS A 104 22.64 -29.76 -5.66
C LYS A 104 23.84 -30.16 -6.55
N PRO A 105 24.82 -29.27 -6.78
CA PRO A 105 24.86 -27.83 -6.42
C PRO A 105 24.39 -26.91 -7.56
N GLY A 106 24.08 -25.66 -7.24
CA GLY A 106 23.80 -24.65 -8.26
C GLY A 106 23.25 -23.33 -7.71
N THR A 107 23.14 -22.35 -8.61
CA THR A 107 22.43 -21.09 -8.37
C THR A 107 21.15 -21.11 -9.19
N TYR A 108 20.02 -20.92 -8.53
CA TYR A 108 18.70 -21.01 -9.14
C TYR A 108 17.93 -19.74 -8.88
N ALA A 109 17.18 -19.26 -9.87
CA ALA A 109 16.28 -18.13 -9.75
C ALA A 109 14.93 -18.49 -10.37
N ALA A 110 13.84 -18.01 -9.78
CA ALA A 110 12.50 -18.22 -10.29
C ALA A 110 11.66 -16.96 -10.16
N GLU A 111 10.70 -16.86 -11.08
CA GLU A 111 9.63 -15.87 -11.12
C GLU A 111 8.39 -16.54 -10.53
N CYS A 112 7.91 -16.14 -9.36
CA CYS A 112 6.76 -16.86 -8.79
C CYS A 112 5.71 -15.99 -8.10
N ILE A 113 5.97 -14.73 -7.76
CA ILE A 113 4.99 -13.94 -7.00
C ILE A 113 4.77 -12.60 -7.67
N GLU A 114 3.59 -12.43 -8.28
CA GLU A 114 3.10 -11.12 -8.68
C GLU A 114 2.55 -10.37 -7.47
N PHE A 115 2.97 -9.12 -7.29
CA PHE A 115 2.44 -8.21 -6.29
C PHE A 115 1.82 -7.00 -7.00
N THR A 116 0.58 -6.67 -6.65
CA THR A 116 -0.10 -5.48 -7.14
C THR A 116 -0.45 -4.56 -5.98
N VAL A 117 -0.24 -3.26 -6.15
CA VAL A 117 -0.69 -2.22 -5.22
C VAL A 117 -1.29 -1.05 -5.97
N LYS A 118 -2.37 -0.51 -5.41
CA LYS A 118 -3.10 0.63 -5.93
C LYS A 118 -3.51 1.53 -4.78
N SER A 119 -3.28 2.84 -4.89
CA SER A 119 -3.61 3.79 -3.84
C SER A 119 -3.82 5.19 -4.39
N ASN A 120 -4.50 6.04 -3.63
CA ASN A 120 -4.57 7.49 -3.84
C ASN A 120 -3.61 8.29 -2.94
N ASN A 121 -2.60 7.63 -2.37
CA ASN A 121 -1.54 8.26 -1.59
C ASN A 121 -0.27 7.41 -1.61
N ASP A 122 0.80 7.93 -1.00
CA ASP A 122 2.03 7.18 -0.83
C ASP A 122 1.77 5.89 -0.02
N VAL A 123 2.45 4.82 -0.43
CA VAL A 123 2.45 3.54 0.28
C VAL A 123 3.89 3.17 0.63
N VAL A 124 4.10 2.74 1.88
CA VAL A 124 5.39 2.27 2.36
C VAL A 124 5.33 0.77 2.63
N ILE A 125 6.21 0.01 1.96
CA ILE A 125 6.33 -1.44 2.09
C ILE A 125 7.53 -1.75 2.99
N GLY A 126 7.27 -2.33 4.16
CA GLY A 126 8.27 -2.78 5.12
C GLY A 126 8.47 -4.30 5.06
N PHE A 127 9.65 -4.76 5.47
CA PHE A 127 10.03 -6.16 5.55
C PHE A 127 10.60 -6.46 6.94
N ALA A 128 10.26 -7.62 7.50
CA ALA A 128 10.81 -8.10 8.76
C ALA A 128 11.00 -9.62 8.74
N GLY A 129 12.08 -10.12 9.34
CA GLY A 129 12.34 -11.56 9.49
C GLY A 129 12.87 -12.27 8.24
N PHE A 130 13.08 -11.55 7.13
CA PHE A 130 13.66 -12.13 5.92
C PHE A 130 15.12 -12.52 6.17
N ALA A 131 15.47 -13.76 5.86
CA ALA A 131 16.83 -14.28 6.00
C ALA A 131 17.09 -15.42 4.99
N ASP A 132 18.30 -15.95 5.01
CA ASP A 132 18.64 -17.18 4.30
C ASP A 132 17.78 -18.35 4.80
N LEU A 133 17.45 -19.30 3.92
CA LEU A 133 16.72 -20.50 4.33
C LEU A 133 17.59 -21.32 5.29
N GLU A 134 17.03 -21.74 6.43
CA GLU A 134 17.75 -22.48 7.45
C GLU A 134 17.30 -23.95 7.49
N TYR A 135 18.27 -24.85 7.62
CA TYR A 135 18.04 -26.28 7.77
C TYR A 135 17.17 -26.58 8.99
N THR A 136 16.05 -27.25 8.76
CA THR A 136 15.01 -27.44 9.79
C THR A 136 15.30 -28.59 10.76
N GLU A 137 16.26 -29.47 10.44
CA GLU A 137 16.63 -30.59 11.30
C GLU A 137 17.87 -30.30 12.18
N THR A 138 18.24 -31.29 13.00
CA THR A 138 19.46 -31.26 13.81
C THR A 138 20.70 -31.70 13.01
N GLY A 139 21.88 -31.19 13.38
CA GLY A 139 23.12 -31.48 12.64
C GLY A 139 23.28 -30.62 11.37
N GLY A 140 23.67 -31.24 10.26
CA GLY A 140 23.96 -30.55 8.99
C GLY A 140 25.38 -29.99 8.91
N VAL A 141 25.92 -29.87 7.68
CA VAL A 141 27.26 -29.29 7.44
C VAL A 141 27.14 -27.79 7.13
N ASN A 142 26.57 -27.43 5.97
CA ASN A 142 26.11 -26.06 5.74
C ASN A 142 24.59 -26.00 5.97
N ARG A 143 24.19 -25.29 7.03
CA ARG A 143 22.80 -25.16 7.47
C ARG A 143 22.03 -24.05 6.77
N PHE A 144 22.68 -23.24 5.93
CA PHE A 144 22.05 -22.08 5.30
C PHE A 144 22.12 -22.19 3.78
N ILE A 145 21.03 -21.79 3.13
CA ILE A 145 20.98 -21.59 1.68
C ILE A 145 20.83 -20.09 1.46
N GLU A 146 21.85 -19.47 0.87
CA GLU A 146 21.82 -18.02 0.65
C GLU A 146 20.62 -17.65 -0.21
N THR A 147 19.87 -16.65 0.23
CA THR A 147 18.60 -16.26 -0.37
C THR A 147 18.63 -14.79 -0.75
N TYR A 148 18.19 -14.52 -1.97
CA TYR A 148 18.18 -13.19 -2.56
C TYR A 148 16.85 -12.91 -3.23
N TYR A 149 16.49 -11.64 -3.31
CA TYR A 149 15.30 -11.17 -4.00
C TYR A 149 15.64 -10.06 -4.98
N SER A 150 14.88 -10.01 -6.07
CA SER A 150 14.87 -8.91 -7.02
C SER A 150 13.46 -8.77 -7.61
N TYR A 151 13.24 -7.80 -8.48
CA TYR A 151 11.94 -7.50 -9.06
C TYR A 151 12.07 -7.15 -10.55
N GLY A 152 11.01 -7.38 -11.31
CA GLY A 152 10.94 -7.05 -12.72
C GLY A 152 9.92 -7.89 -13.47
N GLU A 153 9.77 -7.67 -14.77
CA GLU A 153 8.88 -8.50 -15.61
C GLU A 153 9.59 -9.73 -16.19
N THR A 154 10.92 -9.75 -16.12
CA THR A 154 11.82 -10.76 -16.69
C THR A 154 13.02 -10.97 -15.78
N ILE A 155 13.71 -12.10 -15.92
CA ILE A 155 14.93 -12.40 -15.15
C ILE A 155 16.06 -11.40 -15.47
N GLU A 156 16.16 -10.94 -16.72
CA GLU A 156 17.16 -9.96 -17.13
C GLU A 156 16.92 -8.60 -16.47
N ALA A 157 15.65 -8.18 -16.35
CA ALA A 157 15.29 -6.98 -15.61
C ALA A 157 15.63 -7.12 -14.12
N ALA A 158 15.37 -8.29 -13.53
CA ALA A 158 15.72 -8.60 -12.15
C ALA A 158 17.24 -8.55 -11.92
N ASP A 159 18.05 -9.08 -12.85
CA ASP A 159 19.51 -8.98 -12.79
C ASP A 159 19.99 -7.52 -12.87
N ILE A 160 19.42 -6.72 -13.78
CA ILE A 160 19.75 -5.29 -13.94
C ILE A 160 19.38 -4.48 -12.68
N ASN A 161 18.22 -4.77 -12.10
CA ASN A 161 17.76 -4.13 -10.86
C ASN A 161 18.59 -4.53 -9.63
N GLY A 162 19.37 -5.62 -9.76
CA GLY A 162 20.24 -6.14 -8.73
C GLY A 162 19.53 -7.05 -7.75
N TRP A 163 20.30 -7.97 -7.16
CA TRP A 163 19.82 -8.91 -6.16
C TRP A 163 20.13 -8.41 -4.76
N THR A 164 19.10 -8.27 -3.94
CA THR A 164 19.23 -7.90 -2.53
C THR A 164 19.25 -9.18 -1.68
N ARG A 165 20.21 -9.32 -0.76
CA ARG A 165 20.22 -10.45 0.18
C ARG A 165 18.97 -10.37 1.06
N ALA A 166 18.40 -11.52 1.41
CA ALA A 166 17.16 -11.57 2.19
C ALA A 166 17.25 -10.76 3.49
N SER A 167 18.36 -10.86 4.23
CA SER A 167 18.62 -10.08 5.44
C SER A 167 18.55 -8.57 5.24
N ASP A 168 19.01 -8.10 4.07
CA ASP A 168 19.18 -6.67 3.80
C ASP A 168 17.86 -6.00 3.45
N LEU A 169 16.81 -6.77 3.11
CA LEU A 169 15.45 -6.25 2.93
C LEU A 169 14.90 -5.64 4.21
N ASN A 170 15.33 -6.11 5.38
CA ASN A 170 14.83 -5.65 6.67
C ASN A 170 15.32 -4.23 7.04
N GLU A 171 16.38 -3.74 6.38
CA GLU A 171 17.06 -2.50 6.78
C GLU A 171 16.39 -1.22 6.26
N ALA A 172 15.64 -1.31 5.16
CA ALA A 172 15.05 -0.12 4.56
C ALA A 172 13.70 -0.43 3.88
N PRO A 173 12.61 0.24 4.29
CA PRO A 173 11.34 0.09 3.60
C PRO A 173 11.43 0.67 2.18
N ARG A 174 10.41 0.35 1.37
CA ARG A 174 10.28 0.76 -0.02
C ARG A 174 9.05 1.64 -0.15
N THR A 175 9.24 2.87 -0.60
CA THR A 175 8.12 3.80 -0.82
C THR A 175 7.67 3.73 -2.28
N VAL A 176 6.35 3.65 -2.48
CA VAL A 176 5.70 3.86 -3.77
C VAL A 176 4.95 5.19 -3.67
N SER A 177 5.45 6.21 -4.35
CA SER A 177 4.88 7.56 -4.29
C SER A 177 3.57 7.68 -5.04
N ASP A 178 2.72 8.59 -4.55
CA ASP A 178 1.49 9.02 -5.18
C ASP A 178 1.75 9.46 -6.63
N SER A 179 1.02 8.85 -7.54
CA SER A 179 1.16 9.01 -8.97
C SER A 179 -0.08 8.51 -9.70
N ALA A 180 -0.27 8.97 -10.94
CA ALA A 180 -1.33 8.46 -11.80
C ALA A 180 -1.22 6.93 -12.01
N ASP A 181 0.01 6.39 -12.01
CA ASP A 181 0.26 4.96 -12.14
C ASP A 181 -0.16 4.21 -10.88
N LEU A 182 0.17 4.70 -9.68
CA LEU A 182 -0.30 4.11 -8.42
C LEU A 182 -1.83 4.17 -8.29
N HIS A 183 -2.46 5.25 -8.79
CA HIS A 183 -3.91 5.36 -8.88
C HIS A 183 -4.53 4.34 -9.85
N ALA A 184 -3.85 3.96 -10.93
CA ALA A 184 -4.31 2.96 -11.88
C ALA A 184 -4.05 1.53 -11.40
N GLY A 185 -2.99 1.36 -10.60
CA GLY A 185 -2.51 0.09 -10.07
C GLY A 185 -1.16 -0.23 -10.68
N VAL A 186 -0.16 -0.46 -9.83
CA VAL A 186 1.16 -0.94 -10.25
C VAL A 186 1.29 -2.41 -9.88
N SER A 187 1.77 -3.22 -10.81
CA SER A 187 2.17 -4.60 -10.53
C SER A 187 3.65 -4.81 -10.81
N THR A 188 4.24 -5.77 -10.11
CA THR A 188 5.60 -6.24 -10.37
C THR A 188 5.71 -7.70 -9.98
N LYS A 189 6.63 -8.42 -10.61
CA LYS A 189 6.97 -9.79 -10.21
C LYS A 189 8.18 -9.76 -9.29
N LEU A 190 8.03 -10.42 -8.15
CA LEU A 190 9.11 -10.70 -7.21
C LEU A 190 9.82 -11.98 -7.65
N PHE A 191 11.12 -11.85 -7.87
CA PHE A 191 12.02 -12.94 -8.15
C PHE A 191 12.72 -13.38 -6.87
N ASN A 192 12.88 -14.69 -6.71
CA ASN A 192 13.68 -15.28 -5.66
C ASN A 192 14.86 -16.03 -6.28
N LYS A 193 16.04 -15.88 -5.68
CA LYS A 193 17.26 -16.60 -6.06
C LYS A 193 17.86 -17.27 -4.84
N ILE A 194 18.29 -18.51 -5.02
CA ILE A 194 18.95 -19.31 -3.99
C ILE A 194 20.32 -19.82 -4.48
N ILE A 195 21.27 -19.95 -3.55
CA ILE A 195 22.60 -20.51 -3.83
C ILE A 195 22.77 -21.78 -2.99
N VAL A 196 22.90 -22.92 -3.67
CA VAL A 196 22.94 -24.24 -3.05
C VAL A 196 24.29 -24.89 -3.30
N GLU A 197 24.99 -25.19 -2.24
CA GLU A 197 26.35 -25.72 -2.24
C GLU A 197 26.38 -27.24 -2.05
N ASN A 198 27.52 -27.87 -2.36
CA ASN A 198 27.72 -29.30 -2.16
C ASN A 198 27.58 -29.73 -0.69
N CYS A 199 27.95 -28.84 0.24
CA CYS A 199 27.91 -29.06 1.68
C CYS A 199 26.54 -28.81 2.32
N ASN A 200 25.53 -28.30 1.58
CA ASN A 200 24.16 -28.28 2.11
C ASN A 200 23.67 -29.72 2.27
N SER A 201 23.22 -30.06 3.48
CA SER A 201 22.62 -31.35 3.78
C SER A 201 21.29 -31.53 3.05
N SER A 202 20.91 -32.76 2.74
CA SER A 202 19.58 -33.06 2.20
C SER A 202 18.51 -32.86 3.27
N CYS A 203 17.31 -32.42 2.87
CA CYS A 203 16.06 -32.21 3.62
C CYS A 203 15.61 -30.74 3.51
N GLU A 204 14.69 -30.33 4.38
CA GLU A 204 13.93 -29.08 4.27
C GLU A 204 14.68 -27.91 4.90
N TYR A 205 14.61 -26.76 4.22
CA TYR A 205 15.14 -25.48 4.67
C TYR A 205 14.02 -24.44 4.63
N GLU A 206 13.92 -23.60 5.65
CA GLU A 206 12.81 -22.65 5.77
C GLU A 206 13.27 -21.32 6.37
N ASN A 207 12.61 -20.23 5.96
CA ASN A 207 12.59 -18.95 6.65
C ASN A 207 11.18 -18.37 6.58
N GLN A 208 10.78 -17.60 7.59
CA GLN A 208 9.50 -16.92 7.64
C GLN A 208 9.74 -15.41 7.85
N GLY A 209 9.15 -14.61 6.97
CA GLY A 209 9.19 -13.16 7.02
C GLY A 209 7.80 -12.54 6.92
N GLN A 210 7.71 -11.25 7.26
CA GLN A 210 6.49 -10.45 7.18
C GLN A 210 6.71 -9.26 6.26
N ILE A 211 5.74 -9.01 5.38
CA ILE A 211 5.64 -7.79 4.57
C ILE A 211 4.54 -6.92 5.17
N THR A 212 4.83 -5.64 5.41
CA THR A 212 3.87 -4.66 5.94
C THR A 212 3.61 -3.58 4.89
N ILE A 213 2.34 -3.34 4.55
CA ILE A 213 1.93 -2.27 3.64
C ILE A 213 1.34 -1.15 4.49
N THR A 214 1.94 0.04 4.44
CA THR A 214 1.54 1.20 5.25
C THR A 214 1.09 2.33 4.35
N LEU A 215 -0.22 2.57 4.32
CA LEU A 215 -0.84 3.73 3.65
C LEU A 215 -0.52 5.01 4.42
N GLN A 216 0.02 6.02 3.73
CA GLN A 216 0.47 7.25 4.37
C GLN A 216 -0.64 8.31 4.45
N ASN A 217 -0.44 9.31 5.30
CA ASN A 217 -1.24 10.53 5.39
C ASN A 217 -2.72 10.32 5.74
N ILE A 218 -3.08 9.26 6.47
CA ILE A 218 -4.45 8.95 6.90
C ILE A 218 -5.13 10.19 7.49
N LYS A 219 -6.33 10.52 6.99
CA LYS A 219 -7.11 11.66 7.51
C LYS A 219 -7.52 11.44 8.95
N ARG A 220 -7.51 12.50 9.77
CA ARG A 220 -7.85 12.45 11.20
C ARG A 220 -9.26 11.92 11.53
N TRP A 221 -10.16 11.95 10.55
CA TRP A 221 -11.54 11.47 10.65
C TRP A 221 -11.69 10.01 10.17
N VAL A 222 -10.59 9.36 9.82
CA VAL A 222 -10.50 7.92 9.51
C VAL A 222 -9.76 7.22 10.65
N ASP A 223 -10.30 6.10 11.11
CA ASP A 223 -9.63 5.21 12.07
C ASP A 223 -8.53 4.43 11.33
N PRO A 224 -7.25 4.60 11.71
CA PRO A 224 -6.12 3.96 11.01
C PRO A 224 -6.04 2.44 11.22
N VAL A 225 -6.76 1.89 12.21
CA VAL A 225 -6.76 0.44 12.50
C VAL A 225 -7.83 -0.27 11.69
N THR A 226 -9.03 0.31 11.63
CA THR A 226 -10.19 -0.33 10.99
C THR A 226 -10.43 0.15 9.55
N GLY A 227 -9.89 1.30 9.17
CA GLY A 227 -10.19 1.97 7.90
C GLY A 227 -11.59 2.58 7.83
N THR A 228 -12.27 2.73 8.98
CA THR A 228 -13.65 3.25 9.07
C THR A 228 -13.68 4.69 9.60
N TRP A 229 -14.86 5.27 9.80
CA TRP A 229 -15.01 6.60 10.41
C TRP A 229 -14.47 6.65 11.85
N PHE A 230 -13.79 7.75 12.21
CA PHE A 230 -13.38 8.03 13.58
C PHE A 230 -14.34 9.03 14.27
N PRO A 231 -14.74 8.82 15.54
CA PRO A 231 -14.52 7.60 16.32
C PRO A 231 -15.29 6.40 15.74
N PRO A 232 -14.79 5.16 15.90
CA PRO A 232 -15.46 3.96 15.40
C PRO A 232 -16.84 3.78 16.06
N PRO A 233 -17.76 3.01 15.44
CA PRO A 233 -19.06 2.73 16.03
C PRO A 233 -18.90 2.14 17.43
N SER A 234 -19.64 2.67 18.40
CA SER A 234 -19.79 1.98 19.68
C SER A 234 -20.43 0.62 19.40
N VAL A 235 -19.71 -0.47 19.67
CA VAL A 235 -20.29 -1.82 19.68
C VAL A 235 -21.40 -1.79 20.73
N GLN A 236 -22.66 -1.83 20.27
CA GLN A 236 -23.82 -2.04 21.14
C GLN A 236 -23.94 -3.51 21.51
#